data_AF-A0A8K0KSH9-F1
#
_entry.id   AF-A0A8K0KSH9-F1
#
_cell.length_a   1.000
_cell.length_b   1.000
_cell.length_c   1.000
_cell.angle_alpha   90.00
_cell.angle_beta   90.00
_cell.angle_gamma   90.00
#
_symmetry.space_group_name_H-M   'P 1'
#
loop_
_entity.id
_entity.type
_entity.pdbx_description
1 polymer ?
#
loop_
_entity_poly.entity_id
_entity_poly.type
_entity_poly.pdbx_seq_one_letter_code
_entity_poly.pdbx_strand_id
1 'polypeptide(L)'
;MVVPDFELICEIMLVAEGFQEARILARKFITLYTLCKELLSKQDHYDWGLRAIKFVTSWIETRTSSSERSNLVLLFDKYIPPCLEATRSGRFRKVTPLTDISHTHTLCHLLDCLLTEENTPADCAKELQEAFFVFSCVWAFGAPIIMDQMVDYRLEFSKWWVSEFKAIKFPPQGTVFDYYIDPESKQFVPWTERLPKFELDPDIPLQVKGAGMVDTRENCWKFFIDRVRRQLRVVLCFSPVGSTLRIRSRKFPALVNCTAVNWFHEWPQEALVSVSKRFLQELEILPVT
;
A
#
# COMPACT_ATOMS: atom_id res chain seq x y z
N MET A 1 27.08 6.58 -22.87
CA MET A 1 26.11 5.73 -22.12
C MET A 1 25.81 4.56 -23.03
N VAL A 2 26.04 3.32 -22.58
CA VAL A 2 25.73 2.13 -23.40
C VAL A 2 24.22 1.95 -23.38
N VAL A 3 23.58 1.99 -24.55
CA VAL A 3 22.14 1.76 -24.69
C VAL A 3 21.92 0.26 -24.82
N PRO A 4 21.07 -0.38 -23.99
CA PRO A 4 20.77 -1.80 -24.09
C PRO A 4 20.15 -2.15 -25.45
N ASP A 5 20.47 -3.33 -25.97
CA ASP A 5 19.82 -3.89 -27.15
C ASP A 5 18.46 -4.51 -26.74
N PHE A 6 17.40 -3.71 -26.83
CA PHE A 6 16.06 -4.10 -26.41
C PHE A 6 15.44 -5.19 -27.31
N GLU A 7 15.86 -5.30 -28.57
CA GLU A 7 15.40 -6.36 -29.48
C GLU A 7 15.96 -7.71 -29.03
N LEU A 8 17.26 -7.78 -28.76
CA LEU A 8 17.91 -8.99 -28.27
C LEU A 8 17.37 -9.42 -26.90
N ILE A 9 17.11 -8.48 -26.00
CA ILE A 9 16.51 -8.76 -24.69
C ILE A 9 15.10 -9.34 -24.86
N CYS A 10 14.26 -8.73 -25.71
CA CYS A 10 12.90 -9.20 -25.97
C CYS A 10 12.90 -10.58 -26.64
N GLU A 11 13.83 -10.85 -27.55
CA GLU A 11 14.03 -12.16 -28.18
C GLU A 11 14.39 -13.22 -27.13
N ILE A 12 15.36 -12.97 -26.25
CA ILE A 12 15.76 -13.91 -25.20
C ILE A 12 14.59 -14.22 -24.26
N MET A 13 13.78 -13.20 -23.89
CA MET A 13 12.59 -13.40 -23.07
C MET A 13 11.56 -14.28 -23.77
N LEU A 14 11.30 -14.05 -25.06
CA LEU A 14 10.35 -14.85 -25.84
C LEU A 14 10.86 -16.30 -26.04
N VAL A 15 12.16 -16.51 -26.20
CA VAL A 15 12.75 -17.85 -26.27
C VAL A 15 12.59 -18.59 -24.93
N ALA A 16 12.80 -17.90 -23.80
CA ALA A 16 12.64 -18.48 -22.47
C ALA A 16 11.21 -18.97 -22.19
N GLU A 17 10.22 -18.31 -22.80
CA GLU A 17 8.80 -18.67 -22.72
C GLU A 17 8.37 -19.67 -23.83
N GLY A 18 9.31 -20.23 -24.59
CA GLY A 18 9.05 -21.31 -25.55
C GLY A 18 8.58 -20.87 -26.95
N PHE A 19 8.65 -19.58 -27.29
CA PHE A 19 8.24 -19.09 -28.61
C PHE A 19 9.27 -19.44 -29.69
N GLN A 20 8.87 -20.25 -30.68
CA GLN A 20 9.76 -20.70 -31.76
C GLN A 20 10.13 -19.58 -32.75
N GLU A 21 9.26 -18.57 -32.94
CA GLU A 21 9.51 -17.40 -33.81
C GLU A 21 9.96 -16.14 -33.04
N ALA A 22 10.58 -16.32 -31.86
CA ALA A 22 10.92 -15.26 -30.93
C ALA A 22 11.63 -14.05 -31.56
N ARG A 23 12.53 -14.27 -32.52
CA ARG A 23 13.25 -13.20 -33.22
C ARG A 23 12.35 -12.28 -34.04
N ILE A 24 11.41 -12.87 -34.78
CA ILE A 24 10.47 -12.11 -35.63
C ILE A 24 9.46 -11.38 -34.74
N LEU A 25 9.02 -12.02 -33.66
CA LEU A 25 8.11 -11.44 -32.67
C LEU A 25 8.76 -10.29 -31.91
N ALA A 26 10.02 -10.44 -31.46
CA ALA A 26 10.77 -9.40 -30.77
C ALA A 26 10.89 -8.14 -31.63
N ARG A 27 11.21 -8.28 -32.91
CA ARG A 27 11.23 -7.16 -33.88
C ARG A 27 9.89 -6.45 -33.96
N LYS A 28 8.78 -7.20 -34.07
CA LYS A 28 7.43 -6.64 -34.14
C LYS A 28 7.06 -5.92 -32.84
N PHE A 29 7.39 -6.50 -31.68
CA PHE A 29 7.14 -5.90 -30.37
C PHE A 29 7.95 -4.62 -30.17
N ILE A 30 9.26 -4.64 -30.44
CA ILE A 30 10.11 -3.45 -30.32
C ILE A 30 9.67 -2.36 -31.30
N THR A 31 9.31 -2.71 -32.52
CA THR A 31 8.78 -1.75 -33.50
C THR A 31 7.48 -1.12 -33.00
N LEU A 32 6.55 -1.92 -32.48
CA LEU A 32 5.30 -1.43 -31.89
C LEU A 32 5.56 -0.51 -30.69
N TYR A 33 6.40 -0.93 -29.74
CA TYR A 33 6.69 -0.12 -28.55
C TYR A 33 7.49 1.15 -28.87
N THR A 34 8.37 1.11 -29.87
CA THR A 34 9.09 2.29 -30.37
C THR A 34 8.11 3.27 -31.01
N LEU A 35 7.22 2.78 -31.88
CA LEU A 35 6.20 3.59 -32.51
C LEU A 35 5.22 4.18 -31.48
N CYS A 36 4.82 3.39 -30.48
CA CYS A 36 4.02 3.90 -29.36
C CYS A 36 4.77 4.97 -28.57
N LYS A 37 6.08 4.81 -28.33
CA LYS A 37 6.90 5.82 -27.63
C LYS A 37 7.09 7.11 -28.43
N GLU A 38 7.07 7.02 -29.77
CA GLU A 38 7.25 8.15 -30.67
C GLU A 38 5.93 8.88 -30.96
N LEU A 39 4.82 8.15 -31.08
CA LEU A 39 3.50 8.69 -31.41
C LEU A 39 2.66 9.05 -30.18
N LEU A 40 2.93 8.46 -29.02
CA LEU A 40 2.26 8.79 -27.76
C LEU A 40 3.13 9.77 -26.96
N SER A 41 2.48 10.66 -26.20
CA SER A 41 3.17 11.71 -25.46
C SER A 41 4.09 11.12 -24.36
N LYS A 42 5.12 11.85 -23.95
CA LYS A 42 6.16 11.36 -23.02
C LYS A 42 5.75 11.36 -21.54
N GLN A 43 4.46 11.25 -21.24
CA GLN A 43 3.89 11.48 -19.90
C GLN A 43 3.44 10.17 -19.23
N ASP A 44 3.49 10.10 -17.90
CA ASP A 44 3.22 8.88 -17.09
C ASP A 44 1.76 8.36 -17.15
N HIS A 45 0.85 9.07 -17.83
CA HIS A 45 -0.59 8.79 -17.85
C HIS A 45 -1.06 7.78 -18.92
N TYR A 46 -0.15 7.08 -19.62
CA TYR A 46 -0.52 6.03 -20.59
C TYR A 46 -0.80 4.65 -19.95
N ASP A 47 -1.22 4.63 -18.69
CA ASP A 47 -2.04 3.55 -18.16
C ASP A 47 -3.45 4.13 -18.04
N TRP A 48 -4.30 3.90 -19.05
CA TRP A 48 -5.69 4.38 -19.13
C TRP A 48 -6.60 3.76 -18.04
N GLY A 49 -6.10 3.58 -16.82
CA GLY A 49 -6.70 2.78 -15.76
C GLY A 49 -6.66 1.27 -16.00
N LEU A 50 -6.13 0.80 -17.13
CA LEU A 50 -6.24 -0.60 -17.55
C LEU A 50 -5.55 -1.57 -16.58
N ARG A 51 -4.41 -1.23 -15.99
CA ARG A 51 -3.78 -2.12 -15.00
C ARG A 51 -4.57 -2.15 -13.69
N ALA A 52 -5.08 -1.01 -13.25
CA ALA A 52 -5.93 -0.93 -12.06
C ALA A 52 -7.24 -1.71 -12.27
N ILE A 53 -7.88 -1.56 -13.43
CA ILE A 53 -9.09 -2.32 -13.82
C ILE A 53 -8.79 -3.81 -13.89
N LYS A 54 -7.73 -4.23 -14.61
CA LYS A 54 -7.34 -5.64 -14.69
C LYS A 54 -7.09 -6.26 -13.32
N PHE A 55 -6.38 -5.54 -12.45
CA PHE A 55 -6.12 -6.00 -11.08
C PHE A 55 -7.42 -6.16 -10.30
N VAL A 56 -8.28 -5.14 -10.30
CA VAL A 56 -9.57 -5.18 -9.59
C VAL A 56 -10.45 -6.30 -10.12
N THR A 57 -10.59 -6.44 -11.45
CA THR A 57 -11.37 -7.53 -12.05
C THR A 57 -10.82 -8.90 -11.65
N SER A 58 -9.50 -9.08 -11.71
CA SER A 58 -8.87 -10.33 -11.27
C SER A 58 -9.10 -10.62 -9.79
N TRP A 59 -9.06 -9.58 -8.94
CA TRP A 59 -9.30 -9.71 -7.50
C TRP A 59 -10.76 -10.00 -7.16
N ILE A 60 -11.71 -9.40 -7.89
CA ILE A 60 -13.15 -9.71 -7.74
C ILE A 60 -13.41 -11.18 -8.10
N GLU A 61 -12.77 -11.71 -9.15
CA GLU A 61 -12.93 -13.11 -9.53
C GLU A 61 -12.37 -14.10 -8.48
N THR A 62 -11.55 -13.65 -7.53
CA THR A 62 -11.13 -14.52 -6.40
C THR A 62 -12.19 -14.64 -5.31
N ARG A 63 -13.28 -13.86 -5.36
CA ARG A 63 -14.38 -13.96 -4.39
C ARG A 63 -15.27 -15.15 -4.73
N THR A 64 -15.68 -15.90 -3.70
CA THR A 64 -16.49 -17.12 -3.87
C THR A 64 -17.97 -16.83 -4.12
N SER A 65 -18.52 -15.77 -3.52
CA SER A 65 -19.94 -15.44 -3.62
C SER A 65 -20.25 -14.62 -4.88
N SER A 66 -21.17 -15.13 -5.72
CA SER A 66 -21.58 -14.40 -6.92
C SER A 66 -22.32 -13.10 -6.62
N SER A 67 -23.08 -13.07 -5.52
CA SER A 67 -23.76 -11.84 -5.06
C SER A 67 -22.75 -10.78 -4.61
N GLU A 68 -21.71 -11.21 -3.88
CA GLU A 68 -20.61 -10.32 -3.45
C GLU A 68 -19.85 -9.76 -4.66
N ARG A 69 -19.49 -10.61 -5.63
CA ARG A 69 -18.83 -10.16 -6.88
C ARG A 69 -19.65 -9.09 -7.58
N SER A 70 -20.94 -9.32 -7.80
CA SER A 70 -21.82 -8.34 -8.45
C SER A 70 -21.92 -7.05 -7.65
N ASN A 71 -22.01 -7.12 -6.32
CA ASN A 71 -22.06 -5.94 -5.48
C ASN A 71 -20.74 -5.14 -5.53
N LEU A 72 -19.59 -5.83 -5.45
CA LEU A 72 -18.28 -5.21 -5.52
C LEU A 72 -18.06 -4.50 -6.84
N VAL A 73 -18.43 -5.08 -7.98
CA VAL A 73 -18.36 -4.40 -9.29
C VAL A 73 -19.09 -3.06 -9.25
N LEU A 74 -20.32 -3.03 -8.71
CA LEU A 74 -21.10 -1.80 -8.58
C LEU A 74 -20.44 -0.77 -7.65
N LEU A 75 -19.84 -1.22 -6.55
CA LEU A 75 -19.13 -0.35 -5.61
C LEU A 75 -17.84 0.22 -6.22
N PHE A 76 -17.08 -0.59 -6.95
CA PHE A 76 -15.89 -0.13 -7.67
C PHE A 76 -16.25 0.93 -8.71
N ASP A 77 -17.28 0.71 -9.52
CA ASP A 77 -17.75 1.67 -10.52
C ASP A 77 -18.27 2.96 -9.88
N LYS A 78 -18.92 2.87 -8.73
CA LYS A 78 -19.49 4.01 -8.01
C LYS A 78 -18.43 4.90 -7.35
N TYR A 79 -17.44 4.30 -6.68
CA TYR A 79 -16.54 5.03 -5.77
C TYR A 79 -15.19 5.35 -6.37
N ILE A 80 -14.63 4.48 -7.22
CA ILE A 80 -13.23 4.60 -7.62
C ILE A 80 -12.98 5.68 -8.66
N PRO A 81 -13.80 5.85 -9.72
CA PRO A 81 -13.56 6.92 -10.69
C PRO A 81 -13.50 8.32 -10.06
N PRO A 82 -14.44 8.74 -9.18
CA PRO A 82 -14.34 10.04 -8.50
C PRO A 82 -13.11 10.16 -7.59
N CYS A 83 -12.72 9.09 -6.89
CA CYS A 83 -11.54 9.09 -6.01
C CYS A 83 -10.22 9.23 -6.78
N LEU A 84 -10.11 8.56 -7.94
CA LEU A 84 -8.97 8.67 -8.82
C LEU A 84 -8.88 10.06 -9.44
N GLU A 85 -10.00 10.62 -9.89
CA GLU A 85 -10.03 11.98 -10.44
C GLU A 85 -9.64 13.03 -9.40
N ALA A 86 -10.21 12.96 -8.20
CA ALA A 86 -9.87 13.86 -7.10
C ALA A 86 -8.38 13.74 -6.71
N THR A 87 -7.82 12.53 -6.77
CA THR A 87 -6.39 12.26 -6.57
C THR A 87 -5.52 12.88 -7.68
N ARG A 88 -5.88 12.68 -8.95
CA ARG A 88 -5.09 13.11 -10.12
C ARG A 88 -5.09 14.61 -10.32
N SER A 89 -6.18 15.28 -9.96
CA SER A 89 -6.34 16.73 -10.06
C SER A 89 -5.35 17.53 -9.21
N GLY A 90 -4.61 16.88 -8.30
CA GLY A 90 -3.70 17.56 -7.36
C GLY A 90 -4.42 18.29 -6.24
N ARG A 91 -5.74 18.08 -6.10
CA ARG A 91 -6.60 18.70 -5.06
C ARG A 91 -6.13 18.40 -3.64
N PHE A 92 -5.54 17.22 -3.42
CA PHE A 92 -5.03 16.80 -2.11
C PHE A 92 -3.53 16.53 -2.16
N ARG A 93 -2.76 17.25 -1.34
CA ARG A 93 -1.32 17.05 -1.25
C ARG A 93 -1.01 15.74 -0.54
N LYS A 94 -0.14 14.94 -1.16
CA LYS A 94 0.33 13.64 -0.64
C LYS A 94 1.78 13.73 -0.18
N VAL A 95 2.17 12.86 0.75
CA VAL A 95 3.56 12.77 1.24
C VAL A 95 4.51 12.31 0.13
N THR A 96 4.01 11.42 -0.74
CA THR A 96 4.72 10.86 -1.89
C THR A 96 3.76 10.75 -3.07
N PRO A 97 4.20 10.99 -4.31
CA PRO A 97 3.43 10.66 -5.49
C PRO A 97 3.09 9.17 -5.50
N LEU A 98 1.82 8.84 -5.68
CA LEU A 98 1.33 7.46 -5.76
C LEU A 98 0.55 7.28 -7.04
N THR A 99 0.80 6.16 -7.71
CA THR A 99 0.08 5.73 -8.92
C THR A 99 -1.32 5.24 -8.58
N ASP A 100 -2.24 5.29 -9.54
CA ASP A 100 -3.63 4.84 -9.36
C ASP A 100 -3.72 3.38 -8.89
N ILE A 101 -2.91 2.51 -9.51
CA ILE A 101 -2.82 1.10 -9.14
C ILE A 101 -2.40 0.88 -7.68
N SER A 102 -1.62 1.79 -7.09
CA SER A 102 -1.22 1.67 -5.68
C SER A 102 -2.42 1.86 -4.73
N HIS A 103 -3.34 2.76 -5.09
CA HIS A 103 -4.56 2.98 -4.31
C HIS A 103 -5.52 1.80 -4.45
N THR A 104 -5.71 1.27 -5.66
CA THR A 104 -6.59 0.11 -5.88
C THR A 104 -6.03 -1.15 -5.25
N HIS A 105 -4.71 -1.37 -5.27
CA HIS A 105 -4.07 -2.43 -4.49
C HIS A 105 -4.36 -2.27 -3.01
N THR A 106 -4.10 -1.09 -2.44
CA THR A 106 -4.31 -0.83 -1.01
C THR A 106 -5.77 -1.09 -0.63
N LEU A 107 -6.72 -0.62 -1.45
CA LEU A 107 -8.14 -0.89 -1.26
C LEU A 107 -8.45 -2.40 -1.23
N CYS A 108 -7.99 -3.16 -2.22
CA CYS A 108 -8.25 -4.60 -2.29
C CYS A 108 -7.63 -5.35 -1.10
N HIS A 109 -6.44 -4.97 -0.65
CA HIS A 109 -5.81 -5.57 0.54
C HIS A 109 -6.60 -5.25 1.82
N LEU A 110 -7.11 -4.03 1.97
CA LEU A 110 -7.96 -3.68 3.11
C LEU A 110 -9.28 -4.46 3.07
N LEU A 111 -9.87 -4.62 1.89
CA LEU A 111 -11.08 -5.43 1.69
C LEU A 111 -10.83 -6.91 2.01
N ASP A 112 -9.68 -7.47 1.66
CA ASP A 112 -9.29 -8.83 2.05
C ASP A 112 -9.26 -9.03 3.56
N CYS A 113 -8.86 -8.00 4.31
CA CYS A 113 -8.83 -8.04 5.77
C CYS A 113 -10.22 -7.83 6.41
N LEU A 114 -11.15 -7.18 5.71
CA LEU A 114 -12.40 -6.68 6.31
C LEU A 114 -13.64 -7.44 5.83
N LEU A 115 -13.68 -7.90 4.58
CA LEU A 115 -14.76 -8.72 4.01
C LEU A 115 -14.55 -10.20 4.36
N THR A 116 -14.46 -10.49 5.65
CA THR A 116 -14.35 -11.85 6.18
C THR A 116 -15.74 -12.43 6.44
N GLU A 117 -15.86 -13.76 6.57
CA GLU A 117 -17.14 -14.40 6.92
C GLU A 117 -17.72 -13.89 8.25
N GLU A 118 -16.87 -13.48 9.20
CA GLU A 118 -17.28 -12.91 10.49
C GLU A 118 -17.90 -11.51 10.34
N ASN A 119 -17.35 -10.69 9.44
CA ASN A 119 -17.79 -9.30 9.27
C ASN A 119 -18.92 -9.16 8.26
N THR A 120 -18.86 -9.94 7.18
CA THR A 120 -19.83 -9.94 6.08
C THR A 120 -20.24 -11.37 5.73
N PRO A 121 -21.10 -12.00 6.56
CA PRO A 121 -21.74 -13.28 6.22
C PRO A 121 -22.47 -13.24 4.88
N ALA A 122 -22.76 -14.39 4.28
CA ALA A 122 -23.38 -14.48 2.94
C ALA A 122 -24.74 -13.77 2.81
N ASP A 123 -25.47 -13.61 3.92
CA ASP A 123 -26.76 -12.94 4.04
C ASP A 123 -26.67 -11.51 4.61
N CYS A 124 -25.46 -10.96 4.75
CA CYS A 124 -25.28 -9.62 5.30
C CYS A 124 -25.92 -8.53 4.40
N ALA A 125 -26.38 -7.46 5.06
CA ALA A 125 -26.96 -6.32 4.38
C ALA A 125 -25.95 -5.70 3.39
N LYS A 126 -26.41 -5.34 2.19
CA LYS A 126 -25.54 -4.71 1.16
C LYS A 126 -24.95 -3.39 1.66
N GLU A 127 -25.70 -2.68 2.49
CA GLU A 127 -25.29 -1.44 3.16
C GLU A 127 -24.10 -1.66 4.10
N LEU A 128 -24.01 -2.83 4.74
CA LEU A 128 -22.88 -3.18 5.60
C LEU A 128 -21.62 -3.46 4.76
N GLN A 129 -21.75 -4.22 3.67
CA GLN A 129 -20.64 -4.40 2.72
C GLN A 129 -20.17 -3.06 2.13
N GLU A 130 -21.12 -2.19 1.77
CA GLU A 130 -20.82 -0.84 1.28
C GLU A 130 -20.13 0.01 2.36
N ALA A 131 -20.48 -0.13 3.64
CA ALA A 131 -19.81 0.55 4.73
C ALA A 131 -18.33 0.12 4.86
N PHE A 132 -18.04 -1.20 4.81
CA PHE A 132 -16.66 -1.70 4.80
C PHE A 132 -15.88 -1.25 3.55
N PHE A 133 -16.55 -1.18 2.41
CA PHE A 133 -15.96 -0.66 1.18
C PHE A 133 -15.61 0.83 1.31
N VAL A 134 -16.54 1.64 1.81
CA VAL A 134 -16.34 3.07 2.06
C VAL A 134 -15.20 3.29 3.04
N PHE A 135 -15.16 2.56 4.16
CA PHE A 135 -14.07 2.63 5.12
C PHE A 135 -12.72 2.31 4.46
N SER A 136 -12.65 1.21 3.71
CA SER A 136 -11.43 0.80 3.01
C SER A 136 -10.98 1.83 1.97
N CYS A 137 -11.92 2.46 1.27
CA CYS A 137 -11.66 3.47 0.26
C CYS A 137 -11.14 4.78 0.89
N VAL A 138 -11.75 5.24 1.99
CA VAL A 138 -11.27 6.39 2.76
C VAL A 138 -9.81 6.21 3.17
N TRP A 139 -9.45 5.02 3.65
CA TRP A 139 -8.06 4.75 4.06
C TRP A 139 -7.13 4.53 2.87
N ALA A 140 -7.55 3.85 1.81
CA ALA A 140 -6.73 3.64 0.62
C ALA A 140 -6.36 4.96 -0.09
N PHE A 141 -7.28 5.92 -0.16
CA PHE A 141 -7.07 7.20 -0.84
C PHE A 141 -6.64 8.33 0.09
N GLY A 142 -7.08 8.29 1.35
CA GLY A 142 -6.85 9.33 2.34
C GLY A 142 -5.58 9.15 3.18
N ALA A 143 -5.09 7.92 3.37
CA ALA A 143 -3.89 7.69 4.18
C ALA A 143 -2.62 8.43 3.69
N PRO A 144 -2.36 8.55 2.37
CA PRO A 144 -1.19 9.26 1.86
C PRO A 144 -1.28 10.79 1.96
N ILE A 145 -2.46 11.34 2.29
CA ILE A 145 -2.73 12.77 2.33
C ILE A 145 -2.13 13.37 3.62
N ILE A 146 -1.47 14.51 3.47
CA ILE A 146 -0.75 15.16 4.57
C ILE A 146 -1.48 16.39 5.09
N MET A 147 -1.22 16.71 6.35
CA MET A 147 -1.37 18.06 6.86
C MET A 147 -0.07 18.80 6.59
N ASP A 148 -0.14 19.93 5.88
CA ASP A 148 0.99 20.83 5.71
C ASP A 148 0.85 22.03 6.68
N GLN A 149 1.88 22.87 6.81
CA GLN A 149 1.90 23.99 7.76
C GLN A 149 0.73 24.96 7.60
N MET A 150 0.20 25.10 6.39
CA MET A 150 -0.84 26.08 6.04
C MET A 150 -2.21 25.46 5.77
N VAL A 151 -2.27 24.19 5.37
CA VAL A 151 -3.50 23.55 4.90
C VAL A 151 -3.56 22.12 5.42
N ASP A 152 -4.68 21.79 6.06
CA ASP A 152 -5.02 20.43 6.41
C ASP A 152 -5.75 19.76 5.23
N TYR A 153 -4.99 19.11 4.35
CA TYR A 153 -5.58 18.40 3.21
C TYR A 153 -6.38 17.17 3.62
N ARG A 154 -6.18 16.61 4.83
CA ARG A 154 -7.01 15.52 5.33
C ARG A 154 -8.40 16.02 5.69
N LEU A 155 -8.49 17.20 6.30
CA LEU A 155 -9.77 17.86 6.54
C LEU A 155 -10.48 18.20 5.21
N GLU A 156 -9.76 18.73 4.22
CA GLU A 156 -10.34 19.02 2.91
C GLU A 156 -10.80 17.75 2.17
N PHE A 157 -10.06 16.65 2.28
CA PHE A 157 -10.48 15.34 1.78
C PHE A 157 -11.76 14.88 2.47
N SER A 158 -11.84 15.00 3.80
CA SER A 158 -13.02 14.62 4.57
C SER A 158 -14.26 15.42 4.15
N LYS A 159 -14.13 16.74 3.98
CA LYS A 159 -15.24 17.60 3.51
C LYS A 159 -15.69 17.22 2.10
N TRP A 160 -14.74 16.99 1.20
CA TRP A 160 -15.03 16.53 -0.15
C TRP A 160 -15.74 15.18 -0.13
N TRP A 161 -15.23 14.21 0.62
CA TRP A 161 -15.80 12.86 0.70
C TRP A 161 -17.28 12.89 1.12
N VAL A 162 -17.59 13.60 2.20
CA VAL A 162 -18.97 13.71 2.73
C VAL A 162 -19.89 14.48 1.77
N SER A 163 -19.34 15.40 0.96
CA SER A 163 -20.09 16.11 -0.08
C SER A 163 -20.38 15.23 -1.30
N GLU A 164 -19.39 14.45 -1.72
CA GLU A 164 -19.42 13.60 -2.92
C GLU A 164 -20.30 12.36 -2.69
N PHE A 165 -20.08 11.68 -1.56
CA PHE A 165 -20.71 10.40 -1.27
C PHE A 165 -21.73 10.52 -0.14
N LYS A 166 -23.02 10.33 -0.47
CA LYS A 166 -24.15 10.52 0.46
C LYS A 166 -24.80 9.23 0.95
N ALA A 167 -24.42 8.09 0.37
CA ALA A 167 -25.04 6.78 0.66
C ALA A 167 -24.69 6.30 2.07
N ILE A 168 -23.39 6.24 2.40
CA ILE A 168 -22.90 5.91 3.74
C ILE A 168 -22.53 7.20 4.47
N LYS A 169 -23.16 7.42 5.63
CA LYS A 169 -22.97 8.63 6.43
C LYS A 169 -22.01 8.36 7.58
N PHE A 170 -21.00 9.22 7.69
CA PHE A 170 -20.17 9.30 8.88
C PHE A 170 -20.86 10.14 9.96
N PRO A 171 -20.60 9.89 11.26
CA PRO A 171 -21.11 10.77 12.30
C PRO A 171 -20.55 12.20 12.14
N PRO A 172 -21.31 13.23 12.55
CA PRO A 172 -20.99 14.62 12.23
C PRO A 172 -19.81 15.20 13.04
N GLN A 173 -19.39 14.53 14.13
CA GLN A 173 -18.35 15.03 15.03
C GLN A 173 -16.93 14.60 14.60
N GLY A 174 -16.31 15.36 13.71
CA GLY A 174 -14.92 15.12 13.29
C GLY A 174 -14.82 14.82 11.81
N THR A 175 -13.80 14.06 11.43
CA THR A 175 -13.47 13.71 10.06
C THR A 175 -13.77 12.24 9.77
N VAL A 176 -13.81 11.86 8.49
CA VAL A 176 -13.95 10.47 8.06
C VAL A 176 -12.86 9.53 8.61
N PHE A 177 -11.75 10.07 9.11
CA PHE A 177 -10.63 9.30 9.69
C PHE A 177 -10.81 8.99 11.17
N ASP A 178 -11.74 9.66 11.86
CA ASP A 178 -11.89 9.57 13.32
C ASP A 178 -12.75 8.38 13.77
N TYR A 179 -13.24 7.59 12.82
CA TYR A 179 -14.18 6.50 13.08
C TYR A 179 -13.65 5.14 12.60
N TYR A 180 -14.10 4.09 13.27
CA TYR A 180 -13.98 2.69 12.85
C TYR A 180 -15.36 2.03 12.78
N ILE A 181 -15.45 0.91 12.08
CA ILE A 181 -16.67 0.08 12.08
C ILE A 181 -16.59 -0.86 13.27
N ASP A 182 -17.51 -0.71 14.21
CA ASP A 182 -17.59 -1.56 15.37
C ASP A 182 -17.96 -3.01 14.99
N PRO A 183 -17.22 -4.04 15.44
CA PRO A 183 -17.51 -5.42 15.10
C PRO A 183 -18.87 -5.91 15.60
N GLU A 184 -19.40 -5.34 16.68
CA GLU A 184 -20.68 -5.75 17.28
C GLU A 184 -21.87 -4.99 16.69
N SER A 185 -21.88 -3.67 16.80
CA SER A 185 -22.96 -2.82 16.31
C SER A 185 -22.93 -2.60 14.80
N LYS A 186 -21.81 -2.91 14.13
CA LYS A 186 -21.60 -2.73 12.68
C LYS A 186 -21.83 -1.28 12.23
N GLN A 187 -21.61 -0.32 13.11
CA GLN A 187 -21.75 1.13 12.86
C GLN A 187 -20.41 1.86 13.00
N PHE A 188 -20.35 3.06 12.42
CA PHE A 188 -19.21 3.95 12.61
C PHE A 188 -19.22 4.55 14.02
N VAL A 189 -18.21 4.20 14.81
CA VAL A 189 -17.99 4.70 16.17
C VAL A 189 -16.61 5.36 16.28
N PRO A 190 -16.44 6.38 17.14
CA PRO A 190 -15.17 7.07 17.28
C PRO A 190 -14.05 6.13 17.74
N TRP A 191 -12.84 6.27 17.19
CA TRP A 191 -11.66 5.52 17.65
C TRP A 191 -11.37 5.70 19.15
N THR A 192 -11.80 6.83 19.74
CA THR A 192 -11.65 7.12 21.16
C THR A 192 -12.37 6.12 22.06
N GLU A 193 -13.43 5.46 21.59
CA GLU A 193 -14.13 4.43 22.37
C GLU A 193 -13.32 3.14 22.50
N ARG A 194 -12.44 2.86 21.53
CA ARG A 194 -11.53 1.71 21.55
C ARG A 194 -10.28 1.96 22.42
N LEU A 195 -10.00 3.21 22.76
CA LEU A 195 -8.86 3.56 23.58
C LEU A 195 -9.19 3.34 25.06
N PRO A 196 -8.34 2.61 25.82
CA PRO A 196 -8.50 2.56 27.26
C PRO A 196 -8.39 3.99 27.81
N LYS A 197 -9.22 4.31 28.80
CA LYS A 197 -9.13 5.60 29.50
C LYS A 197 -7.70 5.74 30.03
N PHE A 198 -7.03 6.80 29.60
CA PHE A 198 -5.72 7.12 30.13
C PHE A 198 -5.89 7.54 31.60
N GLU A 199 -5.39 6.71 32.51
CA GLU A 199 -5.30 7.03 33.91
C GLU A 199 -3.86 7.41 34.24
N LEU A 200 -3.67 8.68 34.61
CA LEU A 200 -2.40 9.13 35.16
C LEU A 200 -2.34 8.61 36.60
N ASP A 201 -1.47 7.65 36.85
CA ASP A 201 -1.12 7.25 38.21
C ASP A 201 -0.15 8.29 38.80
N PRO A 202 -0.59 9.12 39.77
CA PRO A 202 0.24 10.15 40.38
C PRO A 202 1.34 9.56 41.29
N ASP A 203 1.21 8.29 41.69
CA ASP A 203 2.16 7.58 42.54
C ASP A 203 3.31 6.97 41.72
N ILE A 204 3.13 6.80 40.40
CA ILE A 204 4.24 6.52 39.48
C ILE A 204 5.02 7.82 39.28
N PRO A 205 6.25 7.94 39.78
CA PRO A 205 7.05 9.13 39.54
C PRO A 205 7.24 9.26 38.03
N LEU A 206 6.95 10.45 37.48
CA LEU A 206 7.28 10.78 36.09
C LEU A 206 8.70 10.27 35.83
N GLN A 207 8.90 9.51 34.75
CA GLN A 207 10.17 8.82 34.49
C GLN A 207 11.39 9.75 34.52
N VAL A 208 11.15 11.04 34.27
CA VAL A 208 12.08 12.17 34.41
C VAL A 208 12.49 12.38 35.87
N LYS A 209 11.55 12.43 36.82
CA LYS A 209 11.82 12.44 38.27
C LYS A 209 12.50 11.16 38.74
N GLY A 210 12.08 10.00 38.23
CA GLY A 210 12.74 8.71 38.50
C GLY A 210 14.20 8.66 38.02
N ALA A 211 14.53 9.44 36.98
CA ALA A 211 15.90 9.65 36.50
C ALA A 211 16.66 10.78 37.24
N GLY A 212 16.11 11.30 38.34
CA GLY A 212 16.70 12.38 39.14
C GLY A 212 16.61 13.77 38.49
N MET A 213 15.82 13.93 37.42
CA MET A 213 15.67 15.20 36.70
C MET A 213 14.42 15.95 37.18
N VAL A 214 14.50 17.29 37.21
CA VAL A 214 13.34 18.14 37.50
C VAL A 214 12.33 18.02 36.36
N ASP A 215 11.05 17.92 36.71
CA ASP A 215 9.93 17.82 35.77
C ASP A 215 9.66 19.18 35.12
N THR A 216 10.47 19.51 34.11
CA THR A 216 10.27 20.65 33.21
C THR A 216 10.01 20.15 31.80
N ARG A 217 9.31 20.96 30.99
CA ARG A 217 9.03 20.63 29.59
C ARG A 217 10.30 20.31 28.80
N GLU A 218 11.38 21.07 29.01
CA GLU A 218 12.66 20.80 28.34
C GLU A 218 13.26 19.46 28.78
N ASN A 219 13.21 19.13 30.06
CA ASN A 219 13.75 17.87 30.59
C ASN A 219 12.94 16.66 30.12
N CYS A 220 11.61 16.77 30.08
CA CYS A 220 10.74 15.74 29.52
C CYS A 220 11.02 15.49 28.03
N TRP A 221 11.16 16.57 27.24
CA TRP A 221 11.52 16.47 25.83
C TRP A 221 12.89 15.85 25.63
N LYS A 222 13.90 16.30 26.39
CA LYS A 222 15.26 15.77 26.33
C LYS A 222 15.32 14.30 26.73
N PHE A 223 14.63 13.92 27.80
CA PHE A 223 14.54 12.53 28.27
C PHE A 223 13.89 11.63 27.23
N PHE A 224 12.80 12.07 26.60
CA PHE A 224 12.16 11.35 25.50
C PHE A 224 13.12 11.17 24.31
N ILE A 225 13.76 12.25 23.85
CA ILE A 225 14.71 12.20 22.73
C ILE A 225 15.89 11.28 23.04
N ASP A 226 16.46 11.33 24.24
CA ASP A 226 17.55 10.44 24.65
C ASP A 226 17.10 8.97 24.70
N ARG A 227 15.88 8.70 25.16
CA ARG A 227 15.30 7.35 25.16
C ARG A 227 15.12 6.82 23.74
N VAL A 228 14.56 7.63 22.84
CA VAL A 228 14.43 7.30 21.42
C VAL A 228 15.80 7.04 20.81
N ARG A 229 16.80 7.89 21.06
CA ARG A 229 18.18 7.70 20.55
C ARG A 229 18.84 6.41 21.05
N ARG A 230 18.55 5.99 22.27
CA ARG A 230 19.11 4.76 22.87
C ARG A 230 18.41 3.49 22.38
N GLN A 231 17.11 3.57 22.11
CA GLN A 231 16.27 2.37 21.91
C GLN A 231 15.82 2.18 20.46
N LEU A 232 15.77 3.23 19.65
CA LEU A 232 15.35 3.13 18.26
C LEU A 232 16.40 2.41 17.42
N ARG A 233 16.05 1.22 16.93
CA ARG A 233 16.85 0.48 15.94
C ARG A 233 16.14 0.55 14.60
N VAL A 234 16.84 1.05 13.58
CA VAL A 234 16.33 1.12 12.21
C VAL A 234 17.03 0.03 11.40
N VAL A 235 16.26 -0.84 10.76
CA VAL A 235 16.77 -1.88 9.85
C VAL A 235 16.47 -1.43 8.42
N LEU A 236 17.51 -1.39 7.59
CA LEU A 236 17.40 -1.02 6.18
C LEU A 236 17.80 -2.22 5.32
N CYS A 237 16.88 -2.67 4.46
CA CYS A 237 17.13 -3.76 3.52
C CYS A 237 17.52 -3.20 2.15
N PHE A 238 18.71 -3.55 1.67
CA PHE A 238 19.18 -3.15 0.35
C PHE A 238 19.48 -4.40 -0.49
N SER A 239 19.08 -4.37 -1.76
CA SER A 239 19.59 -5.34 -2.72
C SER A 239 21.05 -5.05 -3.02
N PRO A 240 21.95 -6.04 -2.93
CA PRO A 240 23.34 -5.91 -3.36
C PRO A 240 23.49 -5.94 -4.89
N VAL A 241 22.41 -6.27 -5.61
CA VAL A 241 22.42 -6.39 -7.08
C VAL A 241 22.49 -5.01 -7.72
N GLY A 242 23.50 -4.80 -8.56
CA GLY A 242 23.70 -3.56 -9.30
C GLY A 242 24.50 -2.48 -8.54
N SER A 243 24.64 -1.30 -9.16
CA SER A 243 25.50 -0.23 -8.65
C SER A 243 24.85 0.66 -7.57
N THR A 244 23.55 0.48 -7.31
CA THR A 244 22.75 1.40 -6.49
C THR A 244 23.19 1.43 -5.04
N LEU A 245 23.43 0.26 -4.41
CA LEU A 245 23.93 0.19 -3.04
C LEU A 245 25.29 0.90 -2.92
N ARG A 246 26.22 0.60 -3.84
CA ARG A 246 27.53 1.24 -3.92
C ARG A 246 27.43 2.77 -4.06
N ILE A 247 26.55 3.27 -4.92
CA ILE A 247 26.34 4.71 -5.11
C ILE A 247 25.78 5.35 -3.83
N ARG A 248 24.78 4.73 -3.19
CA ARG A 248 24.17 5.24 -1.95
C ARG A 248 25.15 5.22 -0.77
N SER A 249 25.91 4.14 -0.59
CA SER A 249 26.95 4.05 0.44
C SER A 249 28.04 5.11 0.28
N ARG A 250 28.38 5.50 -0.97
CA ARG A 250 29.33 6.59 -1.23
C ARG A 250 28.74 7.97 -0.97
N LYS A 251 27.46 8.18 -1.26
CA LYS A 251 26.76 9.45 -0.99
C LYS A 251 26.46 9.64 0.50
N PHE A 252 26.29 8.55 1.25
CA PHE A 252 25.91 8.56 2.66
C PHE A 252 26.85 7.65 3.48
N PRO A 253 28.02 8.15 3.91
CA PRO A 253 29.02 7.35 4.64
C PRO A 253 28.49 6.71 5.94
N ALA A 254 27.49 7.32 6.58
CA ALA A 254 26.85 6.77 7.77
C ALA A 254 26.23 5.37 7.56
N LEU A 255 25.82 5.03 6.32
CA LEU A 255 25.32 3.69 6.00
C LEU A 255 26.39 2.61 6.19
N VAL A 256 27.68 2.94 6.04
CA VAL A 256 28.77 1.98 6.22
C VAL A 256 29.40 2.11 7.61
N ASN A 257 29.54 3.35 8.10
CA ASN A 257 30.27 3.63 9.33
C ASN A 257 29.43 3.48 10.60
N CYS A 258 28.10 3.56 10.49
CA CYS A 258 27.19 3.60 11.64
C CYS A 258 26.12 2.49 11.59
N THR A 259 26.25 1.53 10.68
CA THR A 259 25.36 0.37 10.62
C THR A 259 26.15 -0.93 10.67
N ALA A 260 25.56 -1.96 11.26
CA ALA A 260 26.08 -3.33 11.13
C ALA A 260 25.47 -3.95 9.87
N VAL A 261 26.28 -4.14 8.83
CA VAL A 261 25.84 -4.74 7.58
C VAL A 261 25.90 -6.26 7.72
N ASN A 262 24.73 -6.90 7.68
CA ASN A 262 24.64 -8.35 7.57
C ASN A 262 24.44 -8.74 6.11
N TRP A 263 25.39 -9.50 5.54
CA TRP A 263 25.32 -9.96 4.16
C TRP A 263 24.57 -11.28 4.09
N PHE A 264 23.43 -11.26 3.40
CA PHE A 264 22.73 -12.48 3.03
C PHE A 264 23.23 -12.89 1.64
N HIS A 265 24.00 -13.95 1.61
CA HIS A 265 24.43 -14.58 0.36
C HIS A 265 23.26 -15.35 -0.27
N GLU A 266 23.45 -15.78 -1.51
CA GLU A 266 22.55 -16.73 -2.13
C GLU A 266 22.33 -17.94 -1.23
N TRP A 267 21.10 -18.46 -1.24
CA TRP A 267 20.79 -19.64 -0.45
C TRP A 267 21.54 -20.84 -1.02
N PRO A 268 22.13 -21.69 -0.17
CA PRO A 268 22.71 -22.95 -0.62
C PRO A 268 21.68 -23.76 -1.42
N GLN A 269 22.16 -24.52 -2.39
CA GLN A 269 21.29 -25.34 -3.23
C GLN A 269 20.41 -26.28 -2.38
N GLU A 270 20.92 -26.83 -1.27
CA GLU A 270 20.11 -27.68 -0.39
C GLU A 270 18.97 -26.92 0.28
N ALA A 271 19.20 -25.66 0.65
CA ALA A 271 18.18 -24.81 1.27
C ALA A 271 17.09 -24.44 0.25
N LEU A 272 17.49 -24.10 -0.99
CA LEU A 272 16.56 -23.88 -2.10
C LEU A 272 15.71 -25.14 -2.37
N VAL A 273 16.35 -26.31 -2.45
CA VAL A 273 15.65 -27.59 -2.65
C VAL A 273 14.72 -27.91 -1.48
N SER A 274 15.13 -27.64 -0.24
CA SER A 274 14.30 -27.87 0.95
C SER A 274 13.06 -26.99 0.96
N VAL A 275 13.21 -25.71 0.62
CA VAL A 275 12.08 -24.78 0.51
C VAL A 275 11.17 -25.17 -0.64
N SER A 276 11.72 -25.45 -1.83
CA SER A 276 10.95 -25.95 -2.96
C SER A 276 10.19 -27.23 -2.58
N LYS A 277 10.83 -28.19 -1.91
CA LYS A 277 10.15 -29.43 -1.45
C LYS A 277 9.01 -29.13 -0.49
N ARG A 278 9.19 -28.20 0.47
CA ARG A 278 8.13 -27.81 1.39
C ARG A 278 6.91 -27.25 0.67
N PHE A 279 7.11 -26.38 -0.31
CA PHE A 279 6.02 -25.78 -1.07
C PHE A 279 5.40 -26.74 -2.11
N LEU A 280 6.22 -27.61 -2.71
CA LEU A 280 5.76 -28.61 -3.68
C LEU A 280 5.02 -29.79 -3.01
N GLN A 281 5.27 -30.06 -1.73
CA GLN A 281 4.60 -31.14 -1.00
C GLN A 281 3.09 -30.91 -0.86
N GLU A 282 2.63 -29.66 -0.94
CA GLU A 282 1.22 -29.28 -0.90
C GLU A 282 0.54 -29.33 -2.28
N LEU A 283 1.30 -29.57 -3.36
CA LEU A 283 0.78 -29.63 -4.73
C LEU A 283 0.54 -31.09 -5.14
N GLU A 284 -0.72 -31.51 -5.17
CA GLU A 284 -1.13 -32.86 -5.62
C GLU A 284 -1.06 -33.04 -7.14
N ILE A 285 -1.12 -31.95 -7.91
CA ILE A 285 -1.12 -31.96 -9.38
C ILE A 285 -0.16 -30.87 -9.88
N LEU A 286 0.83 -31.28 -10.69
CA LEU A 286 1.70 -30.33 -11.37
C LEU A 286 0.95 -29.66 -12.53
N PRO A 287 1.00 -28.34 -12.68
CA PRO A 287 0.38 -27.66 -13.82
C PRO A 287 1.01 -28.17 -15.12
N VAL A 288 0.15 -28.59 -16.06
CA VAL A 288 0.57 -29.14 -17.36
C VAL A 288 1.17 -28.00 -18.19
N THR A 289 2.41 -28.20 -18.65
CA THR A 289 3.14 -27.31 -19.57
C THR A 289 2.43 -27.14 -20.90
#